data_AF-A0A0U1PC46-F1
#
_entry.id   AF-A0A0U1PC46-F1
#
_cell.length_a   1.000
_cell.length_b   1.000
_cell.length_c   1.000
_cell.angle_alpha   90.00
_cell.angle_beta   90.00
_cell.angle_gamma   90.00
#
_symmetry.space_group_name_H-M   'P 1'
#
loop_
_entity.id
_entity.type
_entity.pdbx_description
1 polymer ?
#
loop_
_entity_poly.entity_id
_entity_poly.type
_entity_poly.pdbx_seq_one_letter_code
_entity_poly.pdbx_strand_id
1 'polypeptide(L)'
;MGCNDCHTPGYPERNGEVPESEWLTGNALGWRGAWGTTYPANLRLSLTAMSEDEWVRYAHTFETRPPMPWFNLRHLGDDDLRAIHRFVVSLGPKGERAPAYVPPTETPKGPYVQFPAPPGP
;
A
#
# COMPACT_ATOMS: atom_id res chain seq x y z
N MET A 1 5.01 -8.17 7.99
CA MET A 1 4.18 -7.94 6.80
C MET A 1 5.03 -7.21 5.78
N GLY A 2 5.25 -7.82 4.62
CA GLY A 2 5.95 -7.23 3.50
C GLY A 2 5.02 -6.40 2.63
N CYS A 3 5.58 -5.59 1.72
CA CYS A 3 4.81 -4.72 0.84
C CYS A 3 3.80 -5.51 -0.02
N ASN A 4 4.20 -6.67 -0.53
CA ASN A 4 3.36 -7.51 -1.38
C ASN A 4 2.06 -7.97 -0.71
N ASP A 5 2.07 -8.18 0.61
CA ASP A 5 0.91 -8.68 1.37
C ASP A 5 -0.32 -7.78 1.22
N CYS A 6 -0.12 -6.49 0.96
CA CYS A 6 -1.19 -5.53 0.68
C CYS A 6 -1.15 -4.99 -0.74
N HIS A 7 0.04 -4.74 -1.29
CA HIS A 7 0.22 -4.02 -2.55
C HIS A 7 0.29 -4.91 -3.79
N THR A 8 0.04 -6.22 -3.65
CA THR A 8 -0.01 -7.16 -4.78
C THR A 8 -1.34 -7.92 -4.78
N PRO A 9 -2.16 -7.85 -5.85
CA PRO A 9 -3.42 -8.58 -5.90
C PRO A 9 -3.21 -10.09 -5.80
N GLY A 10 -3.96 -10.74 -4.90
CA GLY A 10 -3.93 -12.20 -4.76
C GLY A 10 -2.71 -12.75 -4.01
N TYR A 11 -1.83 -11.90 -3.45
CA TYR A 11 -0.59 -12.36 -2.82
C TYR A 11 -0.84 -13.28 -1.61
N PRO A 12 -1.64 -12.89 -0.59
CA PRO A 12 -1.92 -13.78 0.52
C PRO A 12 -2.75 -15.01 0.09
N GLU A 13 -3.70 -14.87 -0.82
CA GLU A 13 -4.55 -15.97 -1.30
C GLU A 13 -3.76 -17.03 -2.06
N ARG A 14 -2.62 -16.65 -2.66
CA ARG A 14 -1.71 -17.55 -3.35
C ARG A 14 -0.48 -17.90 -2.53
N ASN A 15 -0.48 -17.68 -1.22
CA ASN A 15 0.67 -17.98 -0.34
C ASN A 15 2.00 -17.35 -0.82
N GLY A 16 1.94 -16.17 -1.44
CA GLY A 16 3.08 -15.47 -2.02
C GLY A 16 3.49 -15.94 -3.43
N GLU A 17 2.82 -16.94 -4.01
CA GLU A 17 3.08 -17.47 -5.35
C GLU A 17 2.44 -16.60 -6.44
N VAL A 18 2.88 -15.34 -6.49
CA VAL A 18 2.54 -14.39 -7.55
C VAL A 18 3.77 -14.17 -8.42
N PRO A 19 3.68 -14.20 -9.77
CA PRO A 19 4.80 -13.84 -10.63
C PRO A 19 5.30 -12.42 -10.33
N GLU A 20 6.61 -12.22 -10.31
CA GLU A 20 7.23 -10.91 -10.02
C GLU A 20 6.73 -9.80 -10.97
N SER A 21 6.38 -10.17 -12.20
CA SER A 21 5.77 -9.27 -13.17
C SER A 21 4.44 -8.65 -12.73
N GLU A 22 3.77 -9.19 -11.71
CA GLU A 22 2.50 -8.69 -11.15
C GLU A 22 2.66 -7.96 -9.80
N TRP A 23 3.84 -8.04 -9.19
CA TRP A 23 4.06 -7.50 -7.84
C TRP A 23 3.87 -5.98 -7.76
N LEU A 24 3.39 -5.50 -6.62
CA LEU A 24 3.37 -4.10 -6.19
C LEU A 24 2.50 -3.17 -7.07
N THR A 25 1.52 -3.74 -7.77
CA THR A 25 0.56 -3.04 -8.64
C THR A 25 -0.63 -2.42 -7.91
N GLY A 26 -0.65 -2.48 -6.57
CA GLY A 26 -1.73 -1.98 -5.73
C GLY A 26 -2.84 -3.02 -5.52
N ASN A 27 -3.96 -2.62 -4.92
CA ASN A 27 -5.13 -3.50 -4.79
C ASN A 27 -6.44 -2.70 -4.73
N ALA A 28 -7.49 -3.24 -5.34
CA ALA A 28 -8.84 -2.67 -5.31
C ALA A 28 -9.68 -3.16 -4.11
N LEU A 29 -9.20 -4.14 -3.35
CA LEU A 29 -9.82 -4.55 -2.09
C LEU A 29 -9.64 -3.45 -1.04
N GLY A 30 -10.75 -2.90 -0.55
CA GLY A 30 -10.76 -1.85 0.46
C GLY A 30 -10.54 -2.38 1.88
N TRP A 31 -10.00 -1.55 2.75
CA TRP A 31 -9.87 -1.84 4.18
C TRP A 31 -10.64 -0.81 4.99
N ARG A 32 -11.81 -1.21 5.49
CA ARG A 32 -12.80 -0.33 6.10
C ARG A 32 -12.81 -0.45 7.60
N GLY A 33 -12.72 0.69 8.29
CA GLY A 33 -12.91 0.81 9.73
C GLY A 33 -13.43 2.19 10.10
N ALA A 34 -13.30 2.58 11.37
CA ALA A 34 -13.69 3.92 11.84
C ALA A 34 -12.95 5.07 11.12
N TRP A 35 -11.81 4.79 10.49
CA TRP A 35 -11.03 5.74 9.68
C TRP A 35 -11.56 5.93 8.24
N GLY A 36 -12.57 5.17 7.82
CA GLY A 36 -13.06 5.09 6.44
C GLY A 36 -12.49 3.88 5.71
N THR A 37 -12.52 3.91 4.38
CA THR A 37 -11.97 2.84 3.52
C THR A 37 -10.71 3.33 2.83
N THR A 38 -9.62 2.60 3.03
CA THR A 38 -8.33 2.81 2.35
C THR A 38 -8.05 1.68 1.37
N TYR A 39 -7.21 1.97 0.38
CA TYR A 39 -6.80 1.02 -0.65
C TYR A 39 -5.27 0.99 -0.74
N PRO A 40 -4.64 -0.19 -0.85
CA PRO A 40 -3.20 -0.28 -1.06
C PRO A 40 -2.80 0.41 -2.38
N ALA A 41 -1.96 1.43 -2.28
CA ALA A 41 -1.51 2.19 -3.44
C ALA A 41 -0.73 1.32 -4.44
N ASN A 42 -0.79 1.66 -5.73
CA ASN A 42 0.13 1.09 -6.71
C ASN A 42 1.53 1.67 -6.48
N LEU A 43 2.45 0.87 -5.92
CA LEU A 43 3.79 1.33 -5.57
C LEU A 43 4.65 1.55 -6.80
N ARG A 44 4.45 0.78 -7.88
CA ARG A 44 5.16 1.00 -9.14
C ARG A 44 4.91 2.40 -9.69
N LEU A 45 3.65 2.85 -9.66
CA LEU A 45 3.29 4.20 -10.09
C LEU A 45 3.72 5.28 -9.09
N SER A 46 3.63 4.99 -7.78
CA SER A 46 3.93 5.97 -6.73
C SER A 46 5.43 6.25 -6.62
N LEU A 47 6.27 5.22 -6.57
CA LEU A 47 7.72 5.39 -6.39
C LEU A 47 8.40 5.86 -7.68
N THR A 48 7.92 5.45 -8.86
CA THR A 48 8.44 5.96 -10.14
C THR A 48 8.13 7.45 -10.35
N ALA A 49 7.10 7.99 -9.68
CA ALA A 49 6.77 9.41 -9.74
C ALA A 49 7.65 10.29 -8.83
N MET A 50 8.55 9.70 -8.04
CA MET A 50 9.47 10.39 -7.15
C MET A 50 10.91 10.03 -7.53
N SER A 51 11.82 11.00 -7.47
CA SER A 51 13.25 10.70 -7.42
C SER A 51 13.57 9.89 -6.16
N GLU A 52 14.71 9.19 -6.18
CA GLU A 52 15.16 8.37 -5.04
C GLU A 52 15.28 9.20 -3.74
N ASP A 53 15.79 10.44 -3.83
CA ASP A 53 15.91 11.34 -2.68
C ASP A 53 14.55 11.86 -2.19
N GLU A 54 13.61 12.14 -3.10
CA GLU A 54 12.24 12.51 -2.71
C GLU A 54 11.54 11.36 -1.99
N TRP A 55 11.75 10.12 -2.46
CA TRP A 55 11.25 8.93 -1.81
C TRP A 55 11.79 8.77 -0.38
N VAL A 56 13.11 8.88 -0.18
CA VAL A 56 13.71 8.76 1.17
C VAL A 56 13.10 9.81 2.12
N ARG A 57 13.02 11.07 1.69
CA ARG A 57 12.39 12.13 2.50
C ARG A 57 10.92 11.82 2.80
N TYR A 58 10.16 11.41 1.79
CA TYR A 58 8.75 11.05 1.94
C TYR A 58 8.57 9.89 2.94
N ALA A 59 9.38 8.83 2.82
CA ALA A 59 9.30 7.64 3.65
C ALA A 59 9.55 7.93 5.14
N HIS A 60 10.35 8.94 5.47
CA HIS A 60 10.57 9.35 6.87
C HIS A 60 9.44 10.20 7.46
N THR A 61 8.57 10.79 6.65
CA THR A 61 7.57 11.76 7.13
C THR A 61 6.13 11.35 6.86
N PHE A 62 5.89 10.40 5.95
CA PHE A 62 4.52 10.05 5.57
C PHE A 62 3.78 9.32 6.69
N GLU A 63 2.49 9.62 6.80
CA GLU A 63 1.57 9.02 7.75
C GLU A 63 0.28 8.69 7.01
N THR A 64 -0.18 7.45 7.12
CA THR A 64 -1.37 6.98 6.41
C THR A 64 -2.37 6.38 7.38
N ARG A 65 -3.64 6.42 6.97
CA ARG A 65 -4.70 5.68 7.66
C ARG A 65 -4.42 4.16 7.60
N PRO A 66 -4.91 3.36 8.57
CA PRO A 66 -4.74 1.91 8.56
C PRO A 66 -5.23 1.24 7.26
N PRO A 67 -4.76 0.02 6.94
CA PRO A 67 -3.89 -0.85 7.74
C PRO A 67 -2.39 -0.71 7.43
N MET A 68 -1.99 0.21 6.53
CA MET A 68 -0.60 0.35 6.13
C MET A 68 0.30 0.64 7.35
N PRO A 69 1.29 -0.23 7.66
CA PRO A 69 2.17 -0.06 8.82
C PRO A 69 3.29 0.94 8.50
N TRP A 70 2.93 2.19 8.19
CA TRP A 70 3.87 3.25 7.76
C TRP A 70 5.01 3.48 8.76
N PHE A 71 4.76 3.25 10.05
CA PHE A 71 5.76 3.37 11.11
C PHE A 71 6.91 2.39 10.91
N ASN A 72 6.69 1.18 10.40
CA ASN A 72 7.80 0.25 10.12
C ASN A 72 8.70 0.77 8.99
N LEU A 73 8.09 1.34 7.94
CA LEU A 73 8.84 1.91 6.83
C LEU A 73 9.67 3.13 7.25
N ARG A 74 9.10 3.98 8.12
CA ARG A 74 9.75 5.20 8.62
C ARG A 74 11.06 4.95 9.38
N HIS A 75 11.19 3.78 10.02
CA HIS A 75 12.37 3.40 10.82
C HIS A 75 13.48 2.73 9.99
N LEU A 76 13.25 2.44 8.72
CA LEU A 76 14.32 1.93 7.84
C LEU A 76 15.37 3.00 7.60
N GLY A 77 16.63 2.60 7.47
CA GLY A 77 17.72 3.51 7.11
C GLY A 77 17.62 3.94 5.64
N ASP A 78 18.26 5.05 5.30
CA ASP A 78 18.28 5.61 3.94
C ASP A 78 18.68 4.57 2.89
N ASP A 79 19.69 3.73 3.16
CA ASP A 79 20.16 2.72 2.21
C ASP A 79 19.10 1.65 1.91
N ASP A 80 18.34 1.21 2.93
CA ASP A 80 17.23 0.27 2.76
C ASP A 80 16.08 0.91 1.97
N LEU A 81 15.77 2.17 2.26
CA LEU A 81 14.76 2.93 1.53
C LEU A 81 15.15 3.11 0.06
N ARG A 82 16.42 3.41 -0.23
CA ARG A 82 16.96 3.49 -1.60
C ARG A 82 16.90 2.13 -2.29
N ALA A 83 17.24 1.05 -1.61
CA ALA A 83 17.12 -0.30 -2.16
C ALA A 83 15.67 -0.64 -2.54
N ILE A 84 14.69 -0.28 -1.69
CA ILE A 84 13.26 -0.40 -2.01
C ILE A 84 12.91 0.41 -3.26
N HIS A 85 13.35 1.67 -3.36
CA HIS A 85 13.08 2.52 -4.52
C HIS A 85 13.60 1.90 -5.81
N ARG A 86 14.89 1.54 -5.84
CA ARG A 86 15.53 0.92 -7.02
C ARG A 86 14.86 -0.37 -7.42
N PHE A 87 14.51 -1.22 -6.45
CA PHE A 87 13.79 -2.47 -6.72
C PHE A 87 12.44 -2.17 -7.37
N VAL A 88 11.61 -1.32 -6.78
CA VAL A 88 10.27 -1.01 -7.31
C VAL A 88 10.35 -0.35 -8.68
N VAL A 89 11.29 0.57 -8.90
CA VAL A 89 11.50 1.22 -10.20
C VAL A 89 11.98 0.22 -11.26
N SER A 90 12.85 -0.73 -10.90
CA SER A 90 13.33 -1.77 -11.83
C SER A 90 12.23 -2.69 -12.35
N LEU A 91 11.11 -2.84 -11.60
CA LEU A 91 9.95 -3.60 -12.06
C LEU A 91 9.19 -2.90 -13.21
N GLY A 92 9.40 -1.60 -13.41
CA GLY A 92 8.74 -0.78 -14.43
C GLY A 92 7.26 -0.50 -14.15
N PRO A 93 6.69 0.56 -14.76
CA PRO A 93 5.29 0.93 -14.52
C PRO A 93 4.32 -0.15 -15.02
N LYS A 94 3.32 -0.47 -14.19
CA LYS A 94 2.25 -1.44 -14.53
C LYS A 94 1.00 -1.18 -13.70
N GLY A 95 -0.16 -1.52 -14.28
CA GLY A 95 -1.45 -1.45 -13.60
C GLY A 95 -2.01 -0.03 -13.54
N GLU A 96 -3.04 0.14 -12.71
CA GLU A 96 -3.76 1.40 -12.56
C GLU A 96 -3.53 1.99 -11.16
N ARG A 97 -3.95 3.25 -10.97
CA ARG A 97 -3.99 3.83 -9.63
C ARG A 97 -5.04 3.11 -8.79
N ALA A 98 -4.75 2.91 -7.51
CA ALA A 98 -5.71 2.37 -6.56
C ALA A 98 -6.95 3.28 -6.45
N PRO A 99 -8.12 2.75 -6.08
CA PRO A 99 -9.31 3.56 -5.84
C PRO A 99 -9.07 4.67 -4.80
N ALA A 100 -9.83 5.75 -4.93
CA ALA A 100 -9.76 6.87 -3.99
C ALA A 100 -10.27 6.46 -2.59
N TYR A 101 -9.75 7.13 -1.56
CA TYR A 101 -10.25 7.04 -0.19
C TYR A 101 -11.77 7.30 -0.12
N VAL A 102 -12.47 6.53 0.73
CA VAL A 102 -13.89 6.72 1.01
C VAL A 102 -14.06 7.05 2.50
N PRO A 103 -14.75 8.16 2.86
CA PRO A 103 -14.92 8.54 4.26
C PRO A 103 -15.79 7.54 5.05
N PRO A 104 -15.74 7.53 6.39
CA PRO A 104 -16.51 6.60 7.23
C PRO A 104 -18.02 6.63 6.99
N THR A 105 -18.54 7.80 6.59
CA THR A 105 -19.97 8.07 6.32
C THR A 105 -20.47 7.48 5.00
N GLU A 106 -19.57 6.98 4.15
CA GLU A 106 -19.90 6.43 2.84
C GLU A 106 -19.51 4.95 2.76
N THR A 107 -20.22 4.21 1.90
CA THR A 107 -19.92 2.80 1.62
C THR A 107 -19.14 2.72 0.31
N PRO A 108 -17.96 2.07 0.30
CA PRO A 108 -17.20 1.87 -0.93
C PRO A 108 -17.99 1.00 -1.93
N LYS A 109 -17.82 1.27 -3.23
CA LYS A 109 -18.52 0.52 -4.29
C LYS A 109 -17.98 -0.90 -4.49
N GLY A 110 -16.69 -1.09 -4.27
CA GLY A 110 -16.00 -2.37 -4.44
C GLY A 110 -16.01 -3.25 -3.18
N PRO A 111 -15.45 -4.47 -3.26
CA PRO A 111 -15.29 -5.33 -2.10
C PRO A 111 -14.37 -4.69 -1.05
N TYR A 112 -14.61 -5.00 0.22
CA TYR A 112 -13.77 -4.52 1.32
C TYR A 112 -13.72 -5.50 2.49
N VAL A 113 -12.59 -5.50 3.20
CA VAL A 113 -12.44 -6.09 4.53
C VAL A 113 -13.01 -5.10 5.55
N GLN A 114 -13.88 -5.58 6.43
CA GLN A 114 -14.46 -4.78 7.52
C GLN A 114 -13.73 -5.06 8.83
N PHE A 115 -13.07 -4.05 9.38
CA PHE A 115 -12.66 -4.04 10.78
C PHE A 115 -13.88 -3.67 11.62
N PRO A 116 -14.33 -4.56 12.52
CA PRO A 116 -15.46 -4.25 13.37
C PRO A 116 -15.11 -3.07 14.29
N ALA A 117 -16.09 -2.24 14.60
CA ALA A 117 -15.94 -1.31 15.72
C ALA A 117 -15.65 -2.12 16.99
N PRO A 118 -14.81 -1.60 17.92
CA PRO A 118 -14.72 -2.22 19.23
C PRO A 118 -16.13 -2.32 19.84
N PRO A 119 -16.40 -3.35 20.66
CA PRO A 119 -17.66 -3.44 21.38
C PRO A 119 -17.93 -2.10 22.08
N GLY A 120 -19.19 -1.67 22.08
CA GLY A 120 -19.60 -0.53 22.88
C GLY A 120 -19.25 -0.75 24.37
N PRO A 121 -19.16 0.32 25.17
CA PRO A 121 -18.95 0.19 26.60
C PRO A 121 -20.03 -0.68 27.28
#